data_AF-A0A7Y9GDF3-F1
#
_entry.id   AF-A0A7Y9GDF3-F1
#
_cell.length_a   1.000
_cell.length_b   1.000
_cell.length_c   1.000
_cell.angle_alpha   90.00
_cell.angle_beta   90.00
_cell.angle_gamma   90.00
#
_symmetry.space_group_name_H-M   'P 1'
#
loop_
_entity.id
_entity.type
_entity.pdbx_description
1 polymer ?
#
loop_
_entity_poly.entity_id
_entity_poly.type
_entity_poly.pdbx_seq_one_letter_code
_entity_poly.pdbx_strand_id
1 'polypeptide(L)'
;MTAADGPTVESSANDEPLMVNTVGSWQNRPSARTRIPNLFMAGDYVRTHVDLATMEGANESGRAAVNALLDAAGSPAERVPMWELYQPPELDGLKMLDAQRYRSGLPNLFDTLPG
;
A
#
# COMPACT_ATOMS: atom_id res chain seq x y z
N MET A 1 -4.89 37.43 -22.73
CA MET A 1 -5.31 36.04 -22.49
C MET A 1 -4.11 35.16 -22.70
N THR A 2 -3.35 34.92 -21.64
CA THR A 2 -2.18 34.03 -21.64
C THR A 2 -2.51 32.92 -20.65
N ALA A 3 -2.71 31.70 -21.16
CA ALA A 3 -2.80 30.51 -20.33
C ALA A 3 -1.44 30.34 -19.64
N ALA A 4 -1.45 30.32 -18.31
CA ALA A 4 -0.27 29.93 -17.54
C ALA A 4 -0.05 28.44 -17.78
N ASP A 5 1.16 28.09 -18.23
CA ASP A 5 1.64 26.71 -18.30
C ASP A 5 1.46 26.06 -16.93
N GLY A 6 0.76 24.94 -16.90
CA GLY A 6 0.62 24.11 -15.70
C GLY A 6 1.98 23.57 -15.25
N PRO A 7 2.11 23.12 -14.00
CA PRO A 7 3.39 22.63 -13.49
C PRO A 7 3.87 21.47 -14.36
N THR A 8 5.08 21.62 -14.90
CA THR A 8 5.84 20.57 -15.56
C THR A 8 6.03 19.44 -14.56
N VAL A 9 5.72 18.20 -14.96
CA VAL A 9 6.05 17.01 -14.17
C VAL A 9 7.57 16.88 -14.21
N GLU A 10 8.26 17.55 -13.29
CA GLU A 10 9.65 17.25 -12.96
C GLU A 10 9.71 15.76 -12.65
N SER A 11 10.58 15.02 -13.35
CA SER A 11 10.72 13.58 -13.14
C SER A 11 11.14 13.36 -11.68
N SER A 12 10.24 12.82 -10.85
CA SER A 12 10.59 12.44 -9.50
C SER A 12 11.71 11.39 -9.57
N ALA A 13 12.92 11.77 -9.16
CA ALA A 13 14.02 10.83 -8.99
C ALA A 13 13.77 10.04 -7.71
N ASN A 14 13.86 8.71 -7.78
CA ASN A 14 13.78 7.86 -6.60
C ASN A 14 15.17 7.80 -5.95
N ASP A 15 15.38 8.57 -4.89
CA ASP A 15 16.63 8.60 -4.14
C ASP A 15 16.85 7.29 -3.33
N GLU A 16 15.78 6.50 -3.14
CA GLU A 16 15.78 5.21 -2.48
C GLU A 16 15.50 4.07 -3.48
N PRO A 17 16.50 3.61 -4.26
CA PRO A 17 16.28 2.65 -5.37
C PRO A 17 15.72 1.29 -4.94
N LEU A 18 15.81 0.94 -3.65
CA LEU A 18 15.22 -0.28 -3.09
C LEU A 18 13.74 -0.12 -2.73
N MET A 19 13.22 1.09 -2.72
CA MET A 19 11.79 1.38 -2.55
C MET A 19 11.07 1.15 -3.88
N VAL A 20 10.82 -0.12 -4.20
CA VAL A 20 10.30 -0.59 -5.50
C VAL A 20 8.81 -0.30 -5.74
N ASN A 21 8.19 0.63 -4.99
CA ASN A 21 6.77 0.91 -5.13
C ASN A 21 6.50 1.88 -6.28
N THR A 22 5.96 1.37 -7.38
CA THR A 22 5.53 2.21 -8.51
C THR A 22 4.14 2.78 -8.25
N VAL A 23 4.02 4.11 -8.18
CA VAL A 23 2.74 4.82 -8.00
C VAL A 23 1.73 4.37 -9.05
N GLY A 24 0.50 4.06 -8.61
CA GLY A 24 -0.59 3.62 -9.49
C GLY A 24 -0.53 2.14 -9.93
N SER A 25 0.54 1.40 -9.60
CA SER A 25 0.67 -0.02 -9.97
C SER A 25 -0.33 -0.96 -9.27
N TRP A 26 -0.91 -0.53 -8.14
CA TRP A 26 -1.80 -1.34 -7.30
C TRP A 26 -2.93 -2.03 -8.07
N GLN A 27 -3.55 -1.30 -8.99
CA GLN A 27 -4.69 -1.80 -9.77
C GLN A 27 -4.30 -2.94 -10.73
N ASN A 28 -3.02 -2.99 -11.11
CA ASN A 28 -2.45 -4.02 -11.99
C ASN A 28 -1.93 -5.24 -11.22
N ARG A 29 -1.77 -5.13 -9.89
CA ARG A 29 -1.29 -6.24 -9.05
C ARG A 29 -2.35 -7.35 -8.99
N PRO A 30 -1.97 -8.63 -9.18
CA PRO A 30 -2.89 -9.76 -9.06
C PRO A 30 -3.28 -10.01 -7.60
N SER A 31 -4.37 -10.73 -7.39
CA SER A 31 -4.64 -11.40 -6.11
C SER A 31 -3.83 -12.70 -6.01
N ALA A 32 -3.78 -13.29 -4.82
CA ALA A 32 -3.03 -14.54 -4.59
C ALA A 32 -3.57 -15.73 -5.41
N ARG A 33 -4.89 -15.79 -5.64
CA ARG A 33 -5.52 -16.80 -6.49
C ARG A 33 -5.50 -16.33 -7.95
N THR A 34 -4.90 -17.12 -8.84
CA THR A 34 -4.90 -16.81 -10.27
C THR A 34 -6.05 -17.49 -11.02
N ARG A 35 -6.18 -17.19 -12.32
CA ARG A 35 -7.09 -17.91 -13.23
C ARG A 35 -6.60 -19.31 -13.59
N ILE A 36 -5.32 -19.61 -13.38
CA ILE A 36 -4.75 -20.94 -13.58
C ILE A 36 -4.98 -21.72 -12.27
N PRO A 37 -5.80 -22.79 -12.26
CA PRO A 37 -6.32 -23.37 -11.02
C PRO A 37 -5.27 -23.87 -10.02
N ASN A 38 -4.08 -24.20 -10.50
CA ASN A 38 -2.96 -24.74 -9.73
C ASN A 38 -1.75 -23.79 -9.65
N LEU A 39 -1.95 -22.50 -9.98
CA LEU A 39 -0.92 -21.46 -9.84
C LEU A 39 -1.41 -20.39 -8.85
N PHE A 40 -0.60 -20.14 -7.83
CA PHE A 40 -0.86 -19.15 -6.78
C PHE A 40 0.32 -18.18 -6.69
N MET A 41 0.04 -16.92 -6.35
CA MET A 41 1.03 -15.85 -6.29
C MET A 41 1.25 -15.40 -4.85
N ALA A 42 2.50 -15.13 -4.50
CA ALA A 42 2.91 -14.49 -3.25
C ALA A 42 4.08 -13.53 -3.52
N GLY A 43 4.29 -12.56 -2.62
CA GLY A 43 5.30 -11.50 -2.69
C GLY A 43 4.70 -10.10 -2.90
N ASP A 44 5.56 -9.08 -2.92
CA ASP A 44 5.17 -7.66 -2.93
C ASP A 44 4.37 -7.23 -4.18
N TYR A 45 4.45 -8.02 -5.25
CA TYR A 45 3.64 -7.81 -6.44
C TYR A 45 2.18 -8.23 -6.27
N VAL A 46 1.84 -8.99 -5.22
CA VAL A 46 0.46 -9.41 -4.93
C VAL A 46 -0.26 -8.32 -4.15
N ARG A 47 -1.55 -8.14 -4.47
CA ARG A 47 -2.43 -7.21 -3.77
C ARG A 47 -2.77 -7.73 -2.37
N THR A 48 -2.35 -6.98 -1.35
CA THR A 48 -2.55 -7.26 0.08
C THR A 48 -3.27 -6.07 0.77
N HIS A 49 -3.31 -5.98 2.10
CA HIS A 49 -3.76 -4.79 2.81
C HIS A 49 -2.60 -3.80 3.08
N VAL A 50 -1.37 -4.20 2.72
CA VAL A 50 -0.17 -3.38 2.81
C VAL A 50 0.28 -3.00 1.40
N ASP A 51 -0.05 -1.79 0.93
CA ASP A 51 0.37 -1.29 -0.39
C ASP A 51 1.81 -0.75 -0.38
N LEU A 52 2.73 -1.55 0.16
CA LEU A 52 4.16 -1.27 0.20
C LEU A 52 4.96 -2.58 0.17
N ALA A 53 6.15 -2.53 -0.44
CA ALA A 53 7.11 -3.62 -0.39
C ALA A 53 7.68 -3.74 1.03
N THR A 54 7.04 -4.56 1.86
CA THR A 54 7.44 -4.80 3.25
C THR A 54 7.39 -6.28 3.57
N MET A 55 8.11 -6.68 4.63
CA MET A 55 8.09 -8.07 5.10
C MET A 55 6.69 -8.51 5.52
N GLU A 56 5.88 -7.59 6.04
CA GLU A 56 4.49 -7.80 6.44
C GLU A 56 3.61 -8.06 5.21
N GLY A 57 3.77 -7.28 4.14
CA GLY A 57 3.09 -7.50 2.86
C GLY A 57 3.46 -8.86 2.25
N ALA A 58 4.75 -9.21 2.26
CA ALA A 58 5.21 -10.52 1.81
C ALA A 58 4.60 -11.66 2.64
N ASN A 59 4.58 -11.54 3.97
CA ASN A 59 3.94 -12.51 4.85
C ASN A 59 2.42 -12.62 4.58
N GLU A 60 1.71 -11.49 4.49
CA GLU A 60 0.27 -11.47 4.22
C GLU A 60 -0.08 -12.16 2.89
N SER A 61 0.69 -11.86 1.83
CA SER A 61 0.50 -12.50 0.52
C SER A 61 0.72 -14.02 0.56
N GLY A 62 1.69 -14.50 1.35
CA GLY A 62 1.92 -15.93 1.55
C GLY A 62 0.74 -16.62 2.23
N ARG A 63 0.16 -15.99 3.25
CA ARG A 63 -1.04 -16.48 3.94
C ARG A 63 -2.24 -16.55 3.00
N ALA A 64 -2.42 -15.51 2.17
CA ALA A 64 -3.45 -15.50 1.13
C ALA A 64 -3.26 -16.61 0.09
N ALA A 65 -2.02 -16.86 -0.35
CA ALA A 65 -1.70 -17.93 -1.30
C ALA A 65 -1.98 -19.32 -0.74
N VAL A 66 -1.63 -19.58 0.52
CA VAL A 66 -1.93 -20.84 1.21
C VAL A 66 -3.44 -21.03 1.33
N ASN A 67 -4.20 -20.00 1.72
CA ASN A 67 -5.65 -20.09 1.78
C ASN A 67 -6.26 -20.39 0.40
N ALA A 68 -5.78 -19.76 -0.66
CA ALA A 68 -6.22 -20.06 -2.02
C ALA A 68 -5.89 -21.51 -2.46
N LEU A 69 -4.73 -22.02 -2.06
CA LEU A 69 -4.33 -23.41 -2.30
C LEU A 69 -5.26 -24.39 -1.56
N LEU A 70 -5.53 -24.15 -0.28
CA LEU A 70 -6.43 -24.98 0.52
C LEU A 70 -7.84 -25.02 -0.09
N ASP A 71 -8.34 -23.89 -0.62
CA ASP A 71 -9.61 -23.83 -1.36
C ASP A 71 -9.59 -24.69 -2.62
N ALA A 72 -8.54 -24.52 -3.44
CA ALA A 72 -8.42 -25.24 -4.70
C ALA A 72 -8.26 -26.76 -4.50
N ALA A 73 -7.60 -27.16 -3.41
CA ALA A 73 -7.42 -28.57 -3.04
C ALA A 73 -8.67 -29.19 -2.37
N GLY A 74 -9.69 -28.40 -2.04
CA GLY A 74 -10.82 -28.88 -1.22
C GLY A 74 -10.38 -29.37 0.16
N SER A 75 -9.31 -28.79 0.71
CA SER A 75 -8.70 -29.25 1.94
C SER A 75 -9.57 -28.89 3.17
N PRO A 76 -9.74 -29.81 4.13
CA PRO A 76 -10.44 -29.53 5.39
C PRO A 76 -9.54 -28.83 6.43
N ALA A 77 -8.28 -28.52 6.10
CA ALA A 77 -7.37 -27.86 7.03
C ALA A 77 -7.88 -26.46 7.40
N GLU A 78 -7.53 -26.03 8.61
CA GLU A 78 -7.85 -24.70 9.09
C GLU A 78 -7.21 -23.62 8.20
N ARG A 79 -7.92 -22.51 8.03
CA ARG A 79 -7.43 -21.37 7.26
C ARG A 79 -6.38 -20.61 8.04
N VAL A 80 -5.37 -20.15 7.31
CA VAL A 80 -4.36 -19.26 7.86
C VAL A 80 -5.04 -17.93 8.21
N PRO A 81 -4.97 -17.46 9.46
CA PRO A 81 -5.61 -16.20 9.85
C PRO A 81 -5.11 -15.03 9.00
N MET A 82 -6.01 -14.12 8.63
CA MET A 82 -5.68 -12.87 7.93
C MET A 82 -5.93 -11.70 8.87
N TRP A 83 -5.15 -10.63 8.72
CA TRP A 83 -5.30 -9.39 9.47
C TRP A 83 -5.22 -8.22 8.53
N GLU A 84 -6.01 -7.19 8.83
CA GLU A 84 -5.97 -5.93 8.10
C GLU A 84 -5.11 -4.91 8.87
N LEU A 85 -4.62 -3.90 8.15
CA LEU A 85 -3.86 -2.82 8.74
C LEU A 85 -4.76 -2.01 9.69
N TYR A 86 -4.46 -2.06 10.99
CA TYR A 86 -5.16 -1.24 11.97
C TYR A 86 -4.81 0.24 11.79
N GLN A 87 -5.83 1.05 11.55
CA GLN A 87 -5.73 2.50 11.53
C GLN A 87 -6.45 3.05 12.77
N PRO A 88 -5.73 3.62 13.75
CA PRO A 88 -6.34 4.12 14.98
C PRO A 88 -7.26 5.32 14.68
N PRO A 89 -8.59 5.19 14.87
CA PRO A 89 -9.54 6.26 14.58
C PRO A 89 -9.38 7.47 15.52
N GLU A 90 -8.79 7.27 16.70
CA GLU A 90 -8.52 8.34 17.68
C GLU A 90 -7.57 9.39 17.10
N LEU A 91 -6.77 9.05 16.09
CA LEU A 91 -5.85 9.96 15.41
C LEU A 91 -6.45 10.67 14.20
N ASP A 92 -7.66 10.34 13.77
CA ASP A 92 -8.22 10.88 12.52
C ASP A 92 -8.40 12.40 12.57
N GLY A 93 -8.76 12.95 13.73
CA GLY A 93 -8.82 14.41 13.92
C GLY A 93 -7.47 15.10 13.70
N LEU A 94 -6.37 14.48 14.14
CA LEU A 94 -5.02 15.00 13.95
C LEU A 94 -4.58 14.90 12.48
N LYS A 95 -4.89 13.77 11.81
CA LYS A 95 -4.63 13.60 10.37
C LYS A 95 -5.38 14.65 9.53
N MET A 96 -6.64 14.92 9.87
CA MET A 96 -7.44 15.94 9.18
C MET A 96 -6.85 17.35 9.36
N LEU A 97 -6.43 17.68 10.59
CA LEU A 97 -5.80 18.97 10.88
C LEU A 97 -4.48 19.14 10.11
N ASP A 98 -3.63 18.12 10.11
CA ASP A 98 -2.38 18.12 9.33
C ASP A 98 -2.64 18.35 7.84
N ALA A 99 -3.57 17.59 7.23
CA ALA A 99 -3.92 17.75 5.82
C ALA A 99 -4.51 19.14 5.48
N GLN A 100 -5.19 19.79 6.42
CA GLN A 100 -5.65 21.18 6.25
C GLN A 100 -4.47 22.16 6.27
N ARG A 101 -3.55 22.01 7.24
CA ARG A 101 -2.35 22.86 7.35
C ARG A 101 -1.44 22.73 6.14
N TYR A 102 -1.19 21.49 5.70
CA TYR A 102 -0.42 21.20 4.49
C TYR A 102 -1.00 21.89 3.25
N ARG A 103 -2.31 21.76 3.02
CA ARG A 103 -3.00 22.44 1.90
C ARG A 103 -2.95 23.96 2.00
N SER A 104 -2.75 24.50 3.19
CA SER A 104 -2.62 25.93 3.46
C SER A 104 -1.17 26.43 3.44
N GLY A 105 -0.19 25.56 3.14
CA GLY A 105 1.23 25.89 3.17
C GLY A 105 1.78 26.19 4.57
N LEU A 106 1.06 25.78 5.62
CA LEU A 106 1.46 25.97 7.01
C LEU A 106 2.31 24.77 7.47
N PRO A 107 3.29 24.97 8.37
CA PRO A 107 4.07 23.87 8.94
C PRO A 107 3.17 22.91 9.74
N ASN A 108 3.63 21.66 9.91
CA ASN A 108 2.94 20.71 10.77
C ASN A 108 2.83 21.28 12.21
N LEU A 109 1.79 20.88 12.95
CA LEU A 109 1.56 21.39 14.30
C LEU A 109 2.72 21.11 15.26
N PHE A 110 3.45 20.03 15.04
CA PHE A 110 4.55 19.55 15.87
C PHE A 110 5.93 19.96 15.35
N ASP A 111 6.01 20.74 14.26
CA ASP A 111 7.27 21.33 13.80
C ASP A 111 7.65 22.49 14.72
N THR A 112 8.22 22.16 15.89
CA THR A 112 8.60 23.12 16.94
C THR A 112 10.07 23.52 16.91
N LEU A 113 10.79 23.27 15.81
CA LEU A 113 12.21 23.64 15.75
C LEU A 113 12.37 25.16 15.90
N PRO A 114 13.28 25.62 16.77
CA PRO A 114 13.63 27.04 16.81
C PRO A 114 14.32 27.39 15.49
N GLY A 115 13.88 28.50 14.87
CA GLY A 115 14.56 29.12 13.74
C GLY A 115 15.90 29.74 14.14
#